data_AF-A0AAU5PV06-F1
#
_entry.id   AF-A0AAU5PV06-F1
#
_cell.length_a   1.000
_cell.length_b   1.000
_cell.length_c   1.000
_cell.angle_alpha   90.00
_cell.angle_beta   90.00
_cell.angle_gamma   90.00
#
_symmetry.space_group_name_H-M   'P 1'
#
loop_
_entity.id
_entity.type
_entity.pdbx_description
1 polymer ?
#
loop_
_entity_poly.entity_id
_entity_poly.type
_entity_poly.pdbx_seq_one_letter_code
_entity_poly.pdbx_strand_id
1 'polypeptide(L)'
;MTGTTPTPAPATNSVRAVLRDLRAIDGAVYAAVAATPTPTLDTGLRRLSRAANHSKISFAVAAGLALVPGRPRRAALAGVGAVAVASATANLLGKRLVRRPRPDREAARVVVGRHVTMPDSASFPSGHTASAVAFATAVGVVFPPVAVPLQVLAMAVGYSRVHTGVHYPGDVAAGAVLGVASAAVSLTAVASLVPARGK
;
A
#
# COMPACT_ATOMS: atom_id res chain seq x y z
N MET A 1 19.10 -34.72 47.78
CA MET A 1 18.76 -34.67 46.34
C MET A 1 18.01 -33.38 46.07
N THR A 2 18.74 -32.32 45.71
CA THR A 2 18.17 -30.99 45.44
C THR A 2 17.77 -30.91 43.97
N GLY A 3 16.47 -31.00 43.69
CA GLY A 3 15.90 -30.80 42.36
C GLY A 3 15.99 -29.33 41.95
N THR A 4 16.75 -29.05 40.90
CA THR A 4 16.80 -27.73 40.27
C THR A 4 15.56 -27.55 39.38
N THR A 5 14.69 -26.63 39.75
CA THR A 5 13.56 -26.18 38.93
C THR A 5 14.08 -25.50 37.65
N PRO A 6 13.63 -25.86 36.44
CA PRO A 6 14.09 -25.20 35.22
C PRO A 6 13.56 -23.77 35.17
N THR A 7 14.47 -22.81 34.95
CA THR A 7 14.16 -21.39 34.79
C THR A 7 13.39 -21.17 33.47
N PRO A 8 12.32 -20.36 33.44
CA PRO A 8 11.59 -20.08 32.21
C PRO A 8 12.47 -19.33 31.20
N ALA A 9 12.53 -19.84 29.97
CA ALA A 9 13.27 -19.20 28.88
C ALA A 9 12.72 -17.79 28.59
N PRO A 10 13.57 -16.80 28.27
CA PRO A 10 13.16 -15.40 28.15
C PRO A 10 12.21 -15.17 26.97
N ALA A 11 11.32 -14.18 27.11
CA ALA A 11 10.26 -13.77 26.20
C ALA A 11 10.68 -13.42 24.75
N THR A 12 11.98 -13.45 24.42
CA THR A 12 12.52 -13.23 23.06
C THR A 12 12.17 -14.36 22.10
N ASN A 13 11.86 -15.56 22.61
CA ASN A 13 11.42 -16.69 21.79
C ASN A 13 9.99 -16.53 21.25
N SER A 14 9.10 -15.85 21.99
CA SER A 14 7.69 -15.70 21.59
C SER A 14 7.50 -14.70 20.46
N VAL A 15 8.15 -13.53 20.52
CA VAL A 15 8.05 -12.52 19.44
C VAL A 15 8.61 -13.05 18.13
N ARG A 16 9.76 -13.74 18.17
CA ARG A 16 10.35 -14.35 16.96
C ARG A 16 9.47 -15.45 16.39
N ALA A 17 8.79 -16.23 17.24
CA ALA A 17 7.83 -17.24 16.82
C ALA A 17 6.62 -16.58 16.12
N VAL A 18 6.01 -15.57 16.75
CA VAL A 18 4.87 -14.84 16.17
C VAL A 18 5.25 -14.22 14.82
N LEU A 19 6.43 -13.59 14.70
CA LEU A 19 6.90 -13.05 13.41
C LEU A 19 7.11 -14.12 12.35
N ARG A 20 7.51 -15.33 12.74
CA ARG A 20 7.64 -16.47 11.83
C ARG A 20 6.26 -16.92 11.35
N ASP A 21 5.30 -17.03 12.25
CA ASP A 21 3.93 -17.45 11.94
C ASP A 21 3.25 -16.44 11.02
N LEU A 22 3.40 -15.13 11.29
CA LEU A 22 2.89 -14.08 10.42
C LEU A 22 3.50 -14.13 9.02
N ARG A 23 4.82 -14.41 8.90
CA ARG A 23 5.46 -14.59 7.59
C ARG A 23 4.97 -15.84 6.87
N ALA A 24 4.71 -16.92 7.60
CA ALA A 24 4.18 -18.15 7.03
C ALA A 24 2.76 -17.94 6.49
N ILE A 25 1.89 -17.27 7.26
CA ILE A 25 0.54 -16.89 6.83
C ILE A 25 0.60 -15.98 5.60
N ASP A 26 1.43 -14.94 5.62
CA ASP A 26 1.59 -14.00 4.50
C ASP A 26 2.06 -14.70 3.22
N GLY A 27 3.00 -15.64 3.35
CA GLY A 27 3.46 -16.50 2.27
C GLY A 27 2.39 -17.46 1.76
N ALA A 28 1.61 -18.07 2.64
CA ALA A 28 0.54 -18.99 2.27
C ALA A 28 -0.60 -18.28 1.52
N VAL A 29 -1.00 -17.10 1.98
CA VAL A 29 -2.01 -16.28 1.27
C VAL A 29 -1.49 -15.87 -0.11
N TYR A 30 -0.22 -15.45 -0.21
CA TYR A 30 0.40 -15.17 -1.50
C TYR A 30 0.40 -16.39 -2.44
N ALA A 31 0.81 -17.56 -1.93
CA ALA A 31 0.85 -18.80 -2.70
C ALA A 31 -0.56 -19.21 -3.19
N ALA A 32 -1.58 -19.05 -2.36
CA ALA A 32 -2.96 -19.32 -2.75
C ALA A 32 -3.41 -18.40 -3.89
N VAL A 33 -3.10 -17.10 -3.83
CA VAL A 33 -3.39 -16.16 -4.93
C VAL A 33 -2.62 -16.54 -6.21
N ALA A 34 -1.35 -16.89 -6.08
CA ALA A 34 -0.50 -17.30 -7.19
C ALA A 34 -1.03 -18.56 -7.91
N ALA A 35 -1.46 -19.57 -7.13
CA ALA A 35 -1.92 -20.86 -7.63
C ALA A 35 -3.35 -20.84 -8.18
N THR A 36 -4.18 -19.86 -7.79
CA THR A 36 -5.59 -19.80 -8.22
C THR A 36 -5.71 -19.24 -9.64
N PRO A 37 -6.26 -20.00 -10.62
CA PRO A 37 -6.46 -19.49 -11.98
C PRO A 37 -7.56 -18.42 -12.04
N THR A 38 -7.26 -17.26 -12.63
CA THR A 38 -8.24 -16.16 -12.80
C THR A 38 -8.07 -15.46 -14.16
N PRO A 39 -8.19 -16.20 -15.28
CA PRO A 39 -7.85 -15.70 -16.62
C PRO A 39 -8.64 -14.44 -17.02
N THR A 40 -9.88 -14.32 -16.55
CA THR A 40 -10.75 -13.15 -16.80
C THR A 40 -10.26 -11.87 -16.11
N LEU A 41 -9.48 -12.00 -15.02
CA LEU A 41 -8.98 -10.86 -14.24
C LEU A 41 -7.55 -10.47 -14.61
N ASP A 42 -6.75 -11.43 -15.08
CA ASP A 42 -5.30 -11.29 -15.26
C ASP A 42 -4.90 -10.06 -16.08
N THR A 43 -5.56 -9.85 -17.21
CA THR A 43 -5.25 -8.70 -18.08
C THR A 43 -5.68 -7.38 -17.48
N GLY A 44 -6.83 -7.31 -16.82
CA GLY A 44 -7.30 -6.11 -16.13
C GLY A 44 -6.36 -5.71 -14.99
N LEU A 45 -6.01 -6.66 -14.12
CA LEU A 45 -5.15 -6.43 -12.97
C LEU A 45 -3.71 -6.12 -13.37
N ARG A 46 -3.18 -6.76 -14.42
CA ARG A 46 -1.87 -6.40 -14.99
C ARG A 46 -1.85 -4.98 -15.53
N ARG A 47 -2.90 -4.55 -16.24
CA ARG A 47 -3.04 -3.18 -16.75
C ARG A 47 -3.17 -2.18 -15.61
N LEU A 48 -3.99 -2.48 -14.60
CA LEU A 48 -4.14 -1.65 -13.40
C LEU A 48 -2.81 -1.46 -12.67
N SER A 49 -2.06 -2.54 -12.46
CA SER A 49 -0.75 -2.52 -11.81
C SER A 49 0.25 -1.63 -12.56
N ARG A 50 0.25 -1.66 -13.91
CA ARG A 50 1.07 -0.75 -14.74
C ARG A 50 0.58 0.69 -14.74
N ALA A 51 -0.73 0.91 -14.73
CA ALA A 51 -1.32 2.23 -14.66
C ALA A 51 -1.02 2.91 -13.31
N ALA A 52 -0.94 2.14 -12.22
CA ALA A 52 -0.58 2.64 -10.90
C ALA A 52 0.89 3.07 -10.76
N ASN A 53 1.77 2.73 -11.71
CA ASN A 53 3.18 3.16 -11.67
C ASN A 53 3.30 4.68 -11.63
N HIS A 54 4.22 5.18 -10.80
CA HIS A 54 4.47 6.61 -10.60
C HIS A 54 3.22 7.40 -10.17
N SER A 55 2.26 6.74 -9.51
CA SER A 55 1.02 7.35 -9.03
C SER A 55 0.19 8.03 -10.13
N LYS A 56 0.33 7.60 -11.40
CA LYS A 56 -0.35 8.21 -12.56
C LYS A 56 -1.87 8.27 -12.39
N ILE A 57 -2.48 7.21 -11.83
CA ILE A 57 -3.93 7.18 -11.54
C ILE A 57 -4.31 8.32 -10.59
N SER A 58 -3.59 8.46 -9.46
CA SER A 58 -3.83 9.52 -8.48
C SER A 58 -3.68 10.90 -9.08
N PHE A 59 -2.62 11.14 -9.87
CA PHE A 59 -2.41 12.43 -10.52
C PHE A 59 -3.45 12.75 -11.59
N ALA A 60 -3.91 11.77 -12.36
CA ALA A 60 -4.99 11.97 -13.32
C ALA A 60 -6.30 12.37 -12.63
N VAL A 61 -6.66 11.70 -11.53
CA VAL A 61 -7.84 12.07 -10.73
C VAL A 61 -7.65 13.46 -10.10
N ALA A 62 -6.47 13.75 -9.56
CA ALA A 62 -6.16 15.06 -8.99
C ALA A 62 -6.31 16.18 -10.01
N ALA A 63 -5.81 15.98 -11.24
CA ALA A 63 -5.95 16.93 -12.33
C ALA A 63 -7.42 17.20 -12.65
N GLY A 64 -8.24 16.16 -12.77
CA GLY A 64 -9.69 16.31 -12.99
C GLY A 64 -10.39 17.08 -11.86
N LEU A 65 -10.08 16.76 -10.60
CA LEU A 65 -10.62 17.47 -9.44
C LEU A 65 -10.16 18.93 -9.37
N ALA A 66 -8.94 19.24 -9.82
CA ALA A 66 -8.38 20.60 -9.79
C ALA A 66 -9.09 21.58 -10.74
N LEU A 67 -9.72 21.07 -11.80
CA LEU A 67 -10.50 21.85 -12.75
C LEU A 67 -11.74 22.50 -12.10
N VAL A 68 -12.29 21.89 -11.05
CA VAL A 68 -13.49 22.40 -10.37
C VAL A 68 -13.07 23.21 -9.12
N PRO A 69 -13.36 24.52 -9.06
CA PRO A 69 -13.04 25.36 -7.92
C PRO A 69 -13.68 24.87 -6.60
N GLY A 70 -13.15 25.32 -5.47
CA GLY A 70 -13.69 25.02 -4.15
C GLY A 70 -13.22 23.67 -3.59
N ARG A 71 -14.16 22.85 -3.11
CA ARG A 71 -13.86 21.59 -2.40
C ARG A 71 -13.07 20.58 -3.25
N PRO A 72 -13.39 20.34 -4.54
CA PRO A 72 -12.64 19.38 -5.37
C PRO A 72 -11.17 19.77 -5.54
N ARG A 73 -10.87 21.04 -5.86
CA ARG A 73 -9.50 21.53 -5.96
C ARG A 73 -8.71 21.40 -4.64
N ARG A 74 -9.34 21.69 -3.50
CA ARG A 74 -8.71 21.47 -2.18
C ARG A 74 -8.44 19.99 -1.92
N ALA A 75 -9.35 19.11 -2.34
CA ALA A 75 -9.16 17.67 -2.24
C ALA A 75 -8.00 17.19 -3.13
N ALA A 76 -7.86 17.73 -4.34
CA ALA A 76 -6.72 17.45 -5.21
C ALA A 76 -5.38 17.83 -4.55
N LEU A 77 -5.30 19.02 -3.95
CA LEU A 77 -4.10 19.48 -3.23
C LEU A 77 -3.77 18.56 -2.04
N ALA A 78 -4.75 18.20 -1.22
CA ALA A 78 -4.58 17.27 -0.11
C ALA A 78 -4.17 15.86 -0.61
N GLY A 79 -4.77 15.38 -1.69
CA GLY A 79 -4.41 14.10 -2.30
C GLY A 79 -2.98 14.06 -2.81
N VAL A 80 -2.55 15.11 -3.53
CA VAL A 80 -1.19 15.24 -4.06
C VAL A 80 -0.16 15.33 -2.92
N GLY A 81 -0.43 16.13 -1.90
CA GLY A 81 0.40 16.22 -0.71
C GLY A 81 0.54 14.86 0.00
N ALA A 82 -0.57 14.12 0.15
CA ALA A 82 -0.57 12.80 0.76
C ALA A 82 0.26 11.79 -0.05
N VAL A 83 0.18 11.81 -1.38
CA VAL A 83 1.03 10.97 -2.25
C VAL A 83 2.51 11.30 -2.08
N ALA A 84 2.86 12.59 -1.99
CA ALA A 84 4.24 13.02 -1.78
C ALA A 84 4.80 12.51 -0.45
N VAL A 85 4.04 12.68 0.65
CA VAL A 85 4.42 12.18 1.98
C VAL A 85 4.56 10.66 1.98
N ALA A 86 3.60 9.92 1.42
CA ALA A 86 3.64 8.47 1.34
C ALA A 86 4.83 7.96 0.53
N SER A 87 5.09 8.58 -0.63
CA SER A 87 6.20 8.21 -1.52
C SER A 87 7.55 8.45 -0.88
N ALA A 88 7.73 9.61 -0.24
CA ALA A 88 8.96 9.94 0.48
C ALA A 88 9.18 8.96 1.63
N THR A 89 8.17 8.72 2.46
CA THR A 89 8.28 7.85 3.64
C THR A 89 8.54 6.39 3.23
N ALA A 90 7.84 5.87 2.23
CA ALA A 90 8.02 4.50 1.76
C ALA A 90 9.42 4.27 1.17
N ASN A 91 9.90 5.19 0.32
CA ASN A 91 11.17 4.99 -0.40
C ASN A 91 12.40 5.40 0.40
N LEU A 92 12.31 6.43 1.25
CA LEU A 92 13.45 6.92 2.02
C LEU A 92 13.61 6.20 3.36
N LEU A 93 12.50 5.85 4.02
CA LEU A 93 12.53 5.20 5.33
C LEU A 93 12.18 3.72 5.22
N GLY A 94 10.98 3.40 4.73
CA GLY A 94 10.45 2.03 4.74
C GLY A 94 11.39 1.00 4.10
N LYS A 95 11.77 1.24 2.84
CA LYS A 95 12.62 0.32 2.07
C LYS A 95 14.07 0.23 2.58
N ARG A 96 14.56 1.23 3.31
CA ARG A 96 15.91 1.21 3.89
C ARG A 96 15.94 0.46 5.22
N LEU A 97 14.86 0.58 6.00
CA LEU A 97 14.73 -0.03 7.31
C LEU A 97 14.39 -1.53 7.23
N VAL A 98 13.56 -1.94 6.27
CA VAL A 98 13.14 -3.34 6.12
C VAL A 98 13.52 -3.86 4.74
N ARG A 99 14.66 -4.54 4.66
CA ARG A 99 15.14 -5.20 3.44
C ARG A 99 14.46 -6.56 3.24
N ARG A 100 13.12 -6.55 3.10
CA ARG A 100 12.36 -7.76 2.79
C ARG A 100 12.54 -8.11 1.30
N PRO A 101 12.93 -9.35 0.96
CA PRO A 101 12.95 -9.81 -0.42
C PRO A 101 11.53 -9.88 -0.99
N ARG A 102 11.38 -9.63 -2.29
CA ARG A 102 10.09 -9.77 -2.98
C ARG A 102 9.69 -11.25 -3.08
N PRO A 103 8.39 -11.52 -3.29
CA PRO A 103 7.94 -12.88 -3.57
C PRO A 103 8.66 -13.47 -4.78
N ASP A 104 9.08 -14.72 -4.65
CA ASP A 104 9.57 -15.49 -5.79
C ASP A 104 8.37 -15.96 -6.62
N ARG A 105 8.09 -15.21 -7.68
CA ARG A 105 6.98 -15.47 -8.59
C ARG A 105 7.17 -16.75 -9.42
N GLU A 106 8.40 -17.20 -9.61
CA GLU A 106 8.71 -18.40 -10.38
C GLU A 106 8.50 -19.64 -9.52
N ALA A 107 9.05 -19.64 -8.30
CA ALA A 107 8.81 -20.70 -7.33
C ALA A 107 7.32 -20.84 -6.99
N ALA A 108 6.60 -19.72 -6.88
CA ALA A 108 5.15 -19.71 -6.66
C ALA A 108 4.30 -20.00 -7.91
N ARG A 109 4.95 -20.25 -9.07
CA ARG A 109 4.30 -20.56 -10.36
C ARG A 109 3.25 -19.53 -10.79
N VAL A 110 3.52 -18.25 -10.53
CA VAL A 110 2.64 -17.16 -10.99
C VAL A 110 2.60 -17.19 -12.51
N VAL A 111 1.40 -17.30 -13.08
CA VAL A 111 1.14 -17.32 -14.52
C VAL A 111 1.86 -16.16 -15.22
N VAL A 112 2.61 -16.44 -16.28
CA VAL A 112 3.41 -15.44 -17.04
C VAL A 112 2.54 -14.26 -17.50
N GLY A 113 1.30 -14.53 -17.88
CA GLY A 113 0.30 -13.51 -18.24
C GLY A 113 -0.01 -12.50 -17.14
N ARG A 114 0.37 -12.74 -15.88
CA ARG A 114 0.20 -11.78 -14.77
C ARG A 114 1.41 -10.89 -14.56
N HIS A 115 2.55 -11.19 -15.18
CA HIS A 115 3.81 -10.54 -14.81
C HIS A 115 3.82 -9.05 -15.16
N VAL A 116 4.42 -8.28 -14.27
CA VAL A 116 4.88 -6.90 -14.51
C VAL A 116 6.38 -6.84 -14.28
N THR A 117 7.02 -5.73 -14.65
CA THR A 117 8.44 -5.51 -14.34
C THR A 117 8.67 -5.62 -12.84
N MET A 118 9.59 -6.50 -12.44
CA MET A 118 9.95 -6.67 -11.04
C MET A 118 10.73 -5.43 -10.58
N PRO A 119 10.35 -4.75 -9.48
CA PRO A 119 11.12 -3.63 -8.97
C PRO A 119 12.40 -4.09 -8.27
N ASP A 120 13.52 -3.41 -8.50
CA ASP A 120 14.83 -3.74 -7.91
C ASP A 120 14.95 -3.39 -6.41
N SER A 121 14.03 -2.57 -5.92
CA SER A 121 13.98 -2.14 -4.53
C SER A 121 13.21 -3.13 -3.62
N ALA A 122 13.48 -3.07 -2.31
CA ALA A 122 12.83 -3.88 -1.28
C ALA A 122 11.30 -3.96 -1.41
N SER A 123 10.72 -5.08 -0.96
CA SER A 123 9.27 -5.32 -1.06
C SER A 123 8.46 -4.55 -0.01
N PHE A 124 9.04 -4.28 1.17
CA PHE A 124 8.29 -3.70 2.28
C PHE A 124 8.59 -2.20 2.47
N PRO A 125 7.57 -1.36 2.71
CA PRO A 125 6.15 -1.58 2.42
C PRO A 125 5.84 -1.38 0.92
N SER A 126 4.64 -1.74 0.47
CA SER A 126 4.18 -1.46 -0.89
C SER A 126 3.97 0.05 -1.11
N GLY A 127 4.87 0.68 -1.88
CA GLY A 127 4.80 2.11 -2.22
C GLY A 127 3.61 2.49 -3.10
N HIS A 128 3.21 1.61 -4.03
CA HIS A 128 2.00 1.79 -4.84
C HIS A 128 0.75 1.81 -3.98
N THR A 129 0.63 0.86 -3.04
CA THR A 129 -0.50 0.81 -2.11
C THR A 129 -0.51 2.04 -1.21
N ALA A 130 0.65 2.41 -0.64
CA ALA A 130 0.77 3.57 0.23
C ALA A 130 0.31 4.85 -0.47
N SER A 131 0.76 5.08 -1.70
CA SER A 131 0.38 6.27 -2.47
C SER A 131 -1.11 6.27 -2.84
N ALA A 132 -1.64 5.12 -3.27
CA ALA A 132 -3.05 5.01 -3.66
C ALA A 132 -4.00 5.22 -2.46
N VAL A 133 -3.71 4.61 -1.32
CA VAL A 133 -4.50 4.76 -0.09
C VAL A 133 -4.37 6.17 0.48
N ALA A 134 -3.16 6.75 0.47
CA ALA A 134 -2.94 8.14 0.89
C ALA A 134 -3.80 9.12 0.08
N PHE A 135 -3.77 8.98 -1.24
CA PHE A 135 -4.59 9.80 -2.14
C PHE A 135 -6.08 9.63 -1.86
N ALA A 136 -6.57 8.38 -1.86
CA ALA A 136 -7.99 8.08 -1.67
C ALA A 136 -8.51 8.59 -0.33
N THR A 137 -7.74 8.43 0.74
CA THR A 137 -8.09 8.87 2.10
C THR A 137 -8.14 10.39 2.18
N ALA A 138 -7.08 11.09 1.73
CA ALA A 138 -7.03 12.55 1.79
C ALA A 138 -8.13 13.20 0.94
N VAL A 139 -8.34 12.70 -0.29
CA VAL A 139 -9.40 13.19 -1.16
C VAL A 139 -10.78 12.91 -0.57
N GLY A 140 -11.00 11.70 -0.06
CA GLY A 140 -12.29 11.29 0.51
C GLY A 140 -12.69 12.11 1.74
N VAL A 141 -11.74 12.52 2.57
CA VAL A 141 -12.01 13.41 3.72
C VAL A 141 -12.46 14.80 3.26
N VAL A 142 -11.83 15.37 2.23
CA VAL A 142 -12.15 16.74 1.76
C VAL A 142 -13.38 16.76 0.85
N PHE A 143 -13.52 15.76 0.00
CA PHE A 143 -14.58 15.60 -1.00
C PHE A 143 -15.23 14.20 -0.93
N PRO A 144 -16.16 13.99 0.03
CA PRO A 144 -16.78 12.69 0.29
C PRO A 144 -17.45 11.96 -0.88
N PRO A 145 -18.06 12.63 -1.89
CA PRO A 145 -18.73 11.93 -2.99
C PRO A 145 -17.86 10.93 -3.76
N VAL A 146 -16.54 11.08 -3.74
CA VAL A 146 -15.60 10.17 -4.41
C VAL A 146 -14.85 9.24 -3.45
N ALA A 147 -15.14 9.28 -2.16
CA ALA A 147 -14.39 8.52 -1.15
C ALA A 147 -14.44 7.00 -1.39
N VAL A 148 -15.64 6.44 -1.50
CA VAL A 148 -15.86 5.00 -1.74
C VAL A 148 -15.20 4.52 -3.04
N PRO A 149 -15.45 5.13 -4.22
CA PRO A 149 -14.84 4.65 -5.47
C PRO A 149 -13.30 4.75 -5.45
N LEU A 150 -12.73 5.80 -4.83
CA LEU A 150 -11.28 5.91 -4.70
C LEU A 150 -10.70 4.87 -3.74
N GLN A 151 -11.40 4.53 -2.66
CA GLN A 151 -10.95 3.49 -1.74
C GLN A 151 -10.99 2.10 -2.41
N VAL A 152 -12.06 1.80 -3.16
CA VAL A 152 -12.16 0.56 -3.95
C VAL A 152 -11.01 0.49 -4.97
N LEU A 153 -10.73 1.60 -5.67
CA LEU A 153 -9.61 1.67 -6.60
C LEU A 153 -8.26 1.46 -5.92
N ALA A 154 -8.04 2.05 -4.74
CA ALA A 154 -6.82 1.87 -3.96
C ALA A 154 -6.64 0.41 -3.50
N MET A 155 -7.72 -0.24 -3.06
CA MET A 155 -7.72 -1.67 -2.73
C MET A 155 -7.42 -2.54 -3.95
N ALA A 156 -8.01 -2.23 -5.10
CA ALA A 156 -7.74 -2.92 -6.35
C ALA A 156 -6.28 -2.76 -6.81
N VAL A 157 -5.69 -1.57 -6.64
CA VAL A 157 -4.25 -1.35 -6.85
C VAL A 157 -3.44 -2.23 -5.91
N GLY A 158 -3.75 -2.25 -4.62
CA GLY A 158 -3.07 -3.09 -3.64
C GLY A 158 -3.12 -4.58 -4.01
N TYR A 159 -4.32 -5.08 -4.30
CA TYR A 159 -4.52 -6.47 -4.73
C TYR A 159 -3.75 -6.79 -6.02
N SER A 160 -3.75 -5.89 -7.01
CA SER A 160 -3.01 -6.10 -8.26
C SER A 160 -1.51 -6.33 -8.02
N ARG A 161 -0.92 -5.79 -6.94
CA ARG A 161 0.49 -6.02 -6.60
C ARG A 161 0.77 -7.42 -6.07
N VAL A 162 -0.18 -7.99 -5.31
CA VAL A 162 -0.13 -9.40 -4.90
C VAL A 162 -0.34 -10.30 -6.11
N HIS A 163 -1.37 -10.01 -6.89
CA HIS A 163 -1.76 -10.77 -8.09
C HIS A 163 -0.65 -10.89 -9.13
N THR A 164 0.08 -9.80 -9.35
CA THR A 164 1.18 -9.74 -10.33
C THR A 164 2.51 -10.29 -9.81
N GLY A 165 2.54 -10.76 -8.56
CA GLY A 165 3.69 -11.47 -8.00
C GLY A 165 4.79 -10.58 -7.42
N VAL A 166 4.54 -9.28 -7.20
CA VAL A 166 5.60 -8.33 -6.81
C VAL A 166 5.58 -7.95 -5.33
N HIS A 167 4.49 -8.21 -4.61
CA HIS A 167 4.36 -7.90 -3.18
C HIS A 167 3.59 -8.99 -2.45
N TYR A 168 3.91 -9.18 -1.18
CA TYR A 168 3.11 -10.00 -0.28
C TYR A 168 1.89 -9.21 0.25
N PRO A 169 0.79 -9.87 0.67
CA PRO A 169 -0.33 -9.22 1.36
C PRO A 169 0.08 -8.32 2.53
N GLY A 170 1.06 -8.72 3.33
CA GLY A 170 1.60 -7.93 4.43
C GLY A 170 2.29 -6.64 3.98
N ASP A 171 2.96 -6.64 2.81
CA ASP A 171 3.54 -5.42 2.23
C ASP A 171 2.42 -4.42 1.85
N VAL A 172 1.29 -4.94 1.36
CA VAL A 172 0.11 -4.16 0.98
C VAL A 172 -0.59 -3.59 2.22
N ALA A 173 -0.80 -4.41 3.26
CA ALA A 173 -1.40 -3.94 4.51
C ALA A 173 -0.56 -2.83 5.17
N ALA A 174 0.76 -3.02 5.27
CA ALA A 174 1.66 -1.98 5.78
C ALA A 174 1.67 -0.72 4.90
N GLY A 175 1.60 -0.89 3.58
CA GLY A 175 1.43 0.21 2.65
C GLY A 175 0.14 0.99 2.92
N ALA A 176 -0.98 0.31 3.14
CA ALA A 176 -2.26 0.96 3.44
C ALA A 176 -2.21 1.77 4.74
N VAL A 177 -1.64 1.21 5.82
CA VAL A 177 -1.43 1.93 7.09
C VAL A 177 -0.58 3.18 6.89
N LEU A 178 0.55 3.05 6.18
CA LEU A 178 1.40 4.18 5.84
C LEU A 178 0.65 5.24 5.02
N GLY A 179 -0.21 4.80 4.10
CA GLY A 179 -1.03 5.69 3.27
C GLY A 179 -2.00 6.52 4.11
N VAL A 180 -2.74 5.89 5.03
CA VAL A 180 -3.65 6.59 5.95
C VAL A 180 -2.90 7.60 6.83
N ALA A 181 -1.74 7.23 7.39
CA ALA A 181 -0.91 8.14 8.16
C ALA A 181 -0.43 9.34 7.32
N SER A 182 -0.02 9.10 6.07
CA SER A 182 0.42 10.15 5.14
C SER A 182 -0.71 11.11 4.76
N ALA A 183 -1.94 10.59 4.62
CA ALA A 183 -3.13 11.41 4.40
C ALA A 183 -3.39 12.34 5.58
N ALA A 184 -3.29 11.85 6.82
CA ALA A 184 -3.46 12.68 8.01
C ALA A 184 -2.46 13.85 8.04
N VAL A 185 -1.18 13.59 7.77
CA VAL A 185 -0.13 14.62 7.67
C VAL A 185 -0.44 15.66 6.58
N SER A 186 -0.91 15.21 5.41
CA SER A 186 -1.24 16.15 4.35
C SER A 186 -2.48 16.99 4.65
N LEU A 187 -3.47 16.42 5.33
CA LEU A 187 -4.70 17.12 5.69
C LEU A 187 -4.43 18.23 6.71
N THR A 188 -3.58 17.97 7.71
CA THR A 188 -3.17 18.99 8.67
C THR A 188 -2.41 20.13 7.98
N ALA A 189 -1.46 19.80 7.11
CA ALA A 189 -0.71 20.81 6.35
C ALA A 189 -1.63 21.68 5.46
N VAL A 190 -2.58 21.08 4.73
CA VAL A 190 -3.51 21.84 3.87
C VAL A 190 -4.47 22.69 4.70
N ALA A 191 -4.90 22.23 5.88
CA ALA A 191 -5.73 23.01 6.78
C ALA A 191 -5.00 24.26 7.31
N SER A 192 -3.69 24.15 7.58
CA SER A 192 -2.87 25.29 8.01
C SER A 192 -2.59 26.30 6.90
N LEU A 193 -2.51 25.86 5.64
CA LEU A 193 -2.19 26.72 4.49
C LEU A 193 -3.42 27.37 3.84
N VAL A 194 -4.60 26.81 4.03
CA VAL A 194 -5.87 27.36 3.52
C VAL A 194 -6.80 27.60 4.70
N PRO A 195 -6.65 28.75 5.40
CA PRO A 195 -7.60 29.16 6.43
C PRO A 195 -9.01 29.15 5.84
N ALA A 196 -9.97 28.64 6.61
CA ALA A 196 -11.37 28.84 6.26
C ALA A 196 -11.59 30.35 6.14
N ARG A 197 -11.95 30.84 4.95
CA ARG A 197 -12.47 32.20 4.82
C ARG A 197 -13.62 32.30 5.81
N GLY A 198 -13.48 33.21 6.77
CA GLY A 198 -14.41 33.41 7.88
C GLY A 198 -15.84 33.47 7.38
N LYS A 199 -16.74 32.86 8.15
CA LYS A 199 -18.16 33.19 8.06
C LYS A 199 -18.38 34.61 8.56
#